data_AF-A0A7W1FE56-F1
#
_entry.id   AF-A0A7W1FE56-F1
#
_cell.length_a   1.000
_cell.length_b   1.000
_cell.length_c   1.000
_cell.angle_alpha   90.00
_cell.angle_beta   90.00
_cell.angle_gamma   90.00
#
_symmetry.space_group_name_H-M   'P 1'
#
loop_
_entity.id
_entity.type
_entity.pdbx_description
1 polymer ?
#
loop_
_entity_poly.entity_id
_entity_poly.type
_entity_poly.pdbx_seq_one_letter_code
_entity_poly.pdbx_strand_id
1 'polypeptide(L)'
;TYAEMPLFDYFKEVFGWTRNNYDKVGHFMQGFSPALIAREVFIRQNIINGKWWTLFLAVAVPLAFSAFYEFVEWWVAVATGDSAEAFLGTQGYVWDTQTDMFMCLTGSILSLIIFSRLQDRQIIEMEKN
;
A
#
# COMPACT_ATOMS: atom_id res chain seq x y z
N THR A 1 -8.51 -18.33 -2.87
CA THR A 1 -7.76 -17.17 -3.41
C THR A 1 -7.76 -16.02 -2.40
N TYR A 2 -7.13 -14.85 -2.64
CA TYR A 2 -7.25 -13.68 -1.73
C TYR A 2 -8.72 -13.30 -1.51
N ALA A 3 -9.56 -13.49 -2.53
CA ALA A 3 -11.00 -13.25 -2.51
C ALA A 3 -11.81 -14.26 -1.65
N GLU A 4 -11.19 -15.31 -1.13
CA GLU A 4 -11.84 -16.39 -0.35
C GLU A 4 -11.18 -16.55 1.03
N MET A 5 -10.59 -15.48 1.55
CA MET A 5 -9.93 -15.53 2.86
C MET A 5 -11.02 -15.70 3.95
N PRO A 6 -11.04 -16.83 4.70
CA PRO A 6 -12.22 -17.21 5.49
C PRO A 6 -12.63 -16.21 6.59
N LEU A 7 -11.66 -15.51 7.18
CA LEU A 7 -11.95 -14.47 8.18
C LEU A 7 -12.64 -13.26 7.55
N PHE A 8 -12.24 -12.89 6.33
CA PHE A 8 -12.85 -11.77 5.62
C PHE A 8 -14.18 -12.14 4.96
N ASP A 9 -14.43 -13.42 4.67
CA ASP A 9 -15.76 -13.90 4.29
C ASP A 9 -16.73 -13.83 5.48
N TYR A 10 -16.29 -14.21 6.67
CA TYR A 10 -17.08 -14.02 7.90
C TYR A 10 -17.39 -12.53 8.15
N PHE A 11 -16.41 -11.64 8.00
CA PHE A 11 -16.65 -10.19 8.13
C PHE A 11 -17.56 -9.65 7.03
N LYS A 12 -17.43 -10.16 5.80
CA LYS A 12 -18.32 -9.80 4.70
C LYS A 12 -19.77 -10.10 5.08
N GLU A 13 -20.06 -11.26 5.63
CA GLU A 13 -21.40 -11.63 6.08
C GLU A 13 -21.89 -10.78 7.27
N VAL A 14 -21.04 -10.58 8.29
CA VAL A 14 -21.40 -9.84 9.52
C VAL A 14 -21.67 -8.36 9.24
N PHE A 15 -20.85 -7.73 8.39
CA PHE A 15 -20.97 -6.31 8.06
C PHE A 15 -21.81 -6.05 6.80
N GLY A 16 -22.34 -7.10 6.16
CA GLY A 16 -23.13 -7.00 4.94
C GLY A 16 -22.34 -6.42 3.75
N TRP A 17 -21.03 -6.66 3.68
CA TRP A 17 -20.22 -6.18 2.57
C TRP A 17 -20.53 -6.95 1.29
N THR A 18 -20.46 -6.26 0.16
CA THR A 18 -20.67 -6.88 -1.15
C THR A 18 -19.49 -7.77 -1.55
N ARG A 19 -18.30 -7.56 -0.97
CA ARG A 19 -17.06 -8.29 -1.30
C ARG A 19 -16.15 -8.61 -0.11
N ASN A 20 -15.25 -9.59 -0.32
CA ASN A 20 -14.12 -9.87 0.56
C ASN A 20 -13.05 -8.78 0.37
N ASN A 21 -12.63 -8.10 1.44
CA ASN A 21 -11.73 -6.94 1.42
C ASN A 21 -10.31 -7.26 1.95
N TYR A 22 -9.87 -8.51 1.88
CA TYR A 22 -8.58 -8.90 2.46
C TYR A 22 -7.37 -8.28 1.73
N ASP A 23 -7.47 -8.10 0.42
CA ASP A 23 -6.53 -7.35 -0.42
C ASP A 23 -6.24 -5.93 0.11
N LYS A 24 -7.24 -5.22 0.63
CA LYS A 24 -7.08 -3.88 1.23
C LYS A 24 -6.12 -3.85 2.41
N VAL A 25 -6.03 -4.94 3.18
CA VAL A 25 -5.01 -5.08 4.23
C VAL A 25 -3.62 -5.24 3.61
N GLY A 26 -3.53 -5.98 2.51
CA GLY A 26 -2.32 -6.08 1.69
C GLY A 26 -1.85 -4.71 1.23
N HIS A 27 -2.74 -3.92 0.60
CA HIS A 27 -2.40 -2.57 0.15
C HIS A 27 -2.03 -1.63 1.30
N PHE A 28 -2.72 -1.72 2.45
CA PHE A 28 -2.32 -0.97 3.64
C PHE A 28 -0.87 -1.27 4.05
N MET A 29 -0.52 -2.55 4.14
CA MET A 29 0.84 -2.99 4.51
C MET A 29 1.86 -2.66 3.42
N GLN A 30 1.46 -2.70 2.15
CA GLN A 30 2.24 -2.26 0.99
C GLN A 30 2.56 -0.76 1.05
N GLY A 31 1.73 0.05 1.69
CA GLY A 31 2.08 1.43 2.03
C GLY A 31 2.96 1.52 3.27
N PHE A 32 2.52 0.86 4.34
CA PHE A 32 3.04 1.03 5.69
C PHE A 32 4.55 0.76 5.79
N SER A 33 4.99 -0.45 5.43
CA SER A 33 6.39 -0.85 5.60
C SER A 33 7.30 -0.21 4.55
N PRO A 34 6.96 -0.19 3.25
CA PRO A 34 7.84 0.41 2.23
C PRO A 34 8.05 1.91 2.38
N ALA A 35 7.08 2.66 2.94
CA ALA A 35 7.29 4.09 3.23
C ALA A 35 8.45 4.32 4.23
N LEU A 36 8.57 3.48 5.26
CA LEU A 36 9.67 3.56 6.23
C LEU A 36 11.00 3.17 5.58
N ILE A 37 11.01 2.14 4.72
CA ILE A 37 12.20 1.71 3.99
C ILE A 37 12.67 2.81 3.04
N ALA A 38 11.78 3.39 2.23
CA ALA A 38 12.09 4.47 1.31
C ALA A 38 12.66 5.68 2.06
N ARG A 39 12.03 6.08 3.18
CA ARG A 39 12.54 7.15 4.05
C ARG A 39 13.95 6.85 4.57
N GLU A 40 14.21 5.62 5.03
CA GLU A 40 15.53 5.24 5.52
C GLU A 40 16.60 5.35 4.44
N VAL A 41 16.32 4.83 3.24
CA VAL A 41 17.23 4.92 2.09
C VAL A 41 17.53 6.39 1.77
N PHE A 42 16.50 7.24 1.70
CA PHE A 42 16.70 8.66 1.40
C PHE A 42 17.56 9.40 2.43
N ILE A 43 17.37 9.12 3.73
CA ILE A 43 18.14 9.73 4.81
C ILE A 43 19.59 9.21 4.79
N ARG A 44 19.77 7.89 4.84
CA ARG A 44 21.09 7.27 5.00
C ARG A 44 21.99 7.45 3.78
N GLN A 45 21.39 7.58 2.59
CA GLN A 45 22.13 7.82 1.35
C GLN A 45 22.21 9.31 0.97
N ASN A 46 21.65 10.23 1.80
CA ASN A 46 21.62 11.67 1.54
C ASN A 46 21.06 12.03 0.14
N ILE A 47 20.02 11.31 -0.33
CA ILE A 47 19.50 11.46 -1.70
C ILE A 47 18.64 12.72 -1.84
N ILE A 48 17.88 13.09 -0.80
CA ILE A 48 16.86 14.13 -0.87
C ILE A 48 17.19 15.28 0.08
N ASN A 49 17.17 16.50 -0.45
CA ASN A 49 17.37 17.71 0.34
C ASN A 49 16.08 18.11 1.06
N GLY A 50 16.11 18.05 2.39
CA GLY A 50 15.07 18.57 3.27
C GLY A 50 14.06 17.52 3.75
N LYS A 51 13.62 17.69 5.00
CA LYS A 51 12.73 16.76 5.71
C LYS A 51 11.38 16.59 5.03
N TRP A 52 10.78 17.68 4.55
CA TRP A 52 9.46 17.63 3.91
C TRP A 52 9.47 16.88 2.58
N TRP A 53 10.50 17.10 1.75
CA TRP A 53 10.67 16.35 0.51
C TRP A 53 10.93 14.86 0.75
N THR A 54 11.72 14.54 1.79
CA THR A 54 11.96 13.15 2.20
C THR A 54 10.66 12.45 2.57
N LEU A 55 9.80 13.08 3.38
CA LEU A 55 8.51 12.53 3.78
C LEU A 55 7.56 12.38 2.58
N PHE A 56 7.46 13.42 1.75
CA PHE A 56 6.61 13.39 0.56
C PHE A 56 7.00 12.25 -0.39
N LEU A 57 8.28 12.13 -0.72
CA LEU A 57 8.77 11.09 -1.62
C LEU A 57 8.70 9.70 -1.00
N ALA A 58 8.88 9.58 0.32
CA ALA A 58 8.71 8.32 1.04
C ALA A 58 7.28 7.78 0.95
N VAL A 59 6.27 8.65 0.86
CA VAL A 59 4.88 8.26 0.58
C VAL A 59 4.65 8.01 -0.93
N ALA A 60 5.24 8.84 -1.79
CA ALA A 60 5.03 8.74 -3.23
C ALA A 60 5.54 7.41 -3.82
N VAL A 61 6.67 6.88 -3.31
CA VAL A 61 7.26 5.62 -3.78
C VAL A 61 6.28 4.43 -3.68
N PRO A 62 5.77 4.04 -2.49
CA PRO A 62 4.83 2.92 -2.39
C PRO A 62 3.53 3.16 -3.15
N LEU A 63 3.05 4.41 -3.19
CA LEU A 63 1.85 4.75 -3.97
C LEU A 63 2.06 4.53 -5.47
N ALA A 64 3.22 4.91 -6.01
CA ALA A 64 3.57 4.67 -7.41
C ALA A 64 3.66 3.17 -7.72
N PHE A 65 4.22 2.36 -6.82
CA PHE A 65 4.23 0.91 -6.95
C PHE A 65 2.82 0.32 -6.89
N SER A 66 1.96 0.83 -6.01
CA SER A 66 0.54 0.42 -5.94
C SER A 66 -0.16 0.73 -7.26
N ALA A 67 -0.08 1.97 -7.74
CA ALA A 67 -0.68 2.34 -9.02
C ALA A 67 -0.15 1.51 -10.19
N PHE A 68 1.15 1.18 -10.19
CA PHE A 68 1.73 0.32 -11.22
C PHE A 68 1.19 -1.11 -11.16
N TYR A 69 1.03 -1.67 -9.96
CA TYR A 69 0.42 -2.99 -9.76
C TYR A 69 -1.01 -3.03 -10.33
N GLU A 70 -1.82 -2.03 -10.03
CA GLU A 70 -3.19 -1.89 -10.56
C GLU A 70 -3.22 -1.79 -12.09
N PHE A 71 -2.26 -1.08 -12.71
CA PHE A 71 -2.14 -1.06 -14.16
C PHE A 71 -1.82 -2.44 -14.74
N VAL A 72 -0.98 -3.23 -14.07
CA VAL A 72 -0.67 -4.60 -14.50
C VAL A 72 -1.92 -5.47 -14.44
N GLU A 73 -2.70 -5.39 -13.36
CA GLU A 73 -3.95 -6.16 -13.24
C GLU A 73 -4.96 -5.77 -14.33
N TRP A 74 -5.09 -4.46 -14.61
CA TRP A 74 -5.91 -3.99 -15.71
C TRP A 74 -5.45 -4.52 -17.08
N TRP A 75 -4.14 -4.48 -17.37
CA TRP A 75 -3.60 -5.00 -18.63
C TRP A 75 -3.82 -6.51 -18.79
N VAL A 76 -3.63 -7.28 -17.71
CA VAL A 76 -3.87 -8.73 -17.72
C VAL A 76 -5.34 -9.01 -18.02
N ALA A 77 -6.27 -8.32 -17.35
CA ALA A 77 -7.71 -8.48 -17.59
C ALA A 77 -8.09 -8.18 -19.06
N VAL A 78 -7.54 -7.11 -19.64
CA VAL A 78 -7.76 -6.78 -21.07
C VAL A 78 -7.18 -7.86 -21.99
N ALA A 79 -6.02 -8.43 -21.66
CA ALA A 79 -5.34 -9.41 -22.50
C ALA A 79 -5.96 -10.82 -22.47
N THR A 80 -6.52 -11.25 -21.33
CA THR A 80 -7.12 -12.59 -21.19
C THR A 80 -8.56 -12.67 -21.69
N GLY A 81 -9.23 -11.53 -21.89
CA GLY A 81 -10.63 -11.50 -22.32
C GLY A 81 -11.63 -11.97 -21.27
N ASP A 82 -11.17 -12.23 -20.04
CA ASP A 82 -12.06 -12.32 -18.89
C ASP A 82 -12.74 -10.97 -18.69
N SER A 83 -14.02 -10.99 -18.29
CA SER A 83 -14.58 -9.77 -17.75
C SER A 83 -13.69 -9.35 -16.59
N ALA A 84 -13.31 -8.07 -16.57
CA ALA A 84 -12.69 -7.37 -15.45
C ALA A 84 -13.13 -7.91 -14.06
N GLU A 85 -14.39 -8.33 -13.91
CA GLU A 85 -14.96 -8.93 -12.70
C GLU A 85 -14.32 -10.23 -12.19
N ALA A 86 -13.86 -11.14 -13.07
CA ALA A 86 -13.35 -12.46 -12.65
C ALA A 86 -11.87 -12.44 -12.26
N PHE A 87 -11.06 -11.57 -12.89
CA PHE A 87 -9.62 -11.50 -12.65
C PHE A 87 -9.17 -10.32 -11.79
N LEU A 88 -9.85 -9.15 -11.85
CA LEU A 88 -9.46 -7.98 -11.04
C LEU A 88 -9.82 -8.11 -9.55
N GLY A 89 -10.44 -9.20 -9.10
CA GLY A 89 -10.89 -9.31 -7.69
C GLY A 89 -11.95 -8.28 -7.28
N THR A 90 -12.35 -7.37 -8.17
CA THR A 90 -13.34 -6.32 -7.96
C THR A 90 -14.63 -6.85 -7.37
N GLN A 91 -15.01 -8.12 -7.64
CA GLN A 91 -16.26 -8.72 -7.18
C GLN A 91 -17.46 -7.80 -7.52
N GLY A 92 -17.39 -7.09 -8.66
CA GLY A 92 -18.37 -6.10 -9.10
C GLY A 92 -18.22 -4.68 -8.51
N TYR A 93 -17.15 -4.40 -7.77
CA TYR A 93 -16.88 -3.08 -7.16
C TYR A 93 -16.05 -2.19 -8.09
N VAL A 94 -16.70 -1.16 -8.65
CA VAL A 94 -16.11 -0.24 -9.63
C VAL A 94 -14.94 0.59 -9.06
N TRP A 95 -14.87 0.77 -7.75
CA TRP A 95 -13.88 1.63 -7.09
C TRP A 95 -12.71 0.87 -6.46
N ASP A 96 -12.52 -0.41 -6.81
CA ASP A 96 -11.60 -1.27 -6.07
C ASP A 96 -10.17 -0.74 -6.09
N THR A 97 -9.61 -0.58 -7.29
CA THR A 97 -8.32 0.04 -7.56
C THR A 97 -8.12 1.37 -6.82
N GLN A 98 -9.13 2.26 -6.83
CA GLN A 98 -9.02 3.55 -6.14
C GLN A 98 -8.96 3.36 -4.62
N THR A 99 -9.76 2.45 -4.07
CA THR A 99 -9.73 2.15 -2.63
C THR A 99 -8.46 1.42 -2.22
N ASP A 100 -7.88 0.58 -3.08
CA ASP A 100 -6.62 -0.11 -2.83
C ASP A 100 -5.45 0.86 -2.78
N MET A 101 -5.33 1.74 -3.79
CA MET A 101 -4.36 2.84 -3.75
C MET A 101 -4.56 3.76 -2.54
N PHE A 102 -5.80 4.02 -2.14
CA PHE A 102 -6.10 4.81 -0.93
C PHE A 102 -5.65 4.10 0.35
N MET A 103 -5.85 2.78 0.46
CA MET A 103 -5.35 1.99 1.58
C MET A 103 -3.82 2.03 1.64
N CYS A 104 -3.13 1.94 0.50
CA CYS A 104 -1.68 2.13 0.43
C CYS A 104 -1.23 3.53 0.87
N LEU A 105 -1.92 4.58 0.40
CA LEU A 105 -1.65 5.95 0.81
C LEU A 105 -1.81 6.14 2.33
N THR A 106 -2.90 5.65 2.90
CA THR A 106 -3.16 5.78 4.34
C THR A 106 -2.15 5.01 5.18
N GLY A 107 -1.79 3.78 4.79
CA GLY A 107 -0.74 2.99 5.44
C GLY A 107 0.60 3.70 5.45
N SER A 108 0.99 4.29 4.32
CA SER A 108 2.23 5.07 4.17
C SER A 108 2.25 6.29 5.08
N ILE A 109 1.16 7.06 5.14
CA ILE A 109 1.07 8.25 5.98
C ILE A 109 1.12 7.88 7.47
N LEU A 110 0.35 6.86 7.88
CA LEU A 110 0.29 6.43 9.27
C LEU A 110 1.64 5.89 9.77
N SER A 111 2.34 5.11 8.96
CA SER A 111 3.67 4.60 9.35
C SER A 111 4.65 5.74 9.62
N LEU A 112 4.66 6.76 8.77
CA LEU A 112 5.51 7.94 8.97
C LEU A 112 5.09 8.77 10.19
N ILE A 113 3.79 8.97 10.43
CA ILE A 113 3.31 9.70 11.61
C ILE A 113 3.74 8.99 12.90
N ILE A 114 3.60 7.67 12.94
CA ILE A 114 3.84 6.86 14.15
C ILE A 114 5.36 6.67 14.37
N PHE A 115 6.12 6.37 13.33
CA PHE A 115 7.49 5.84 13.47
C PHE A 115 8.61 6.79 13.07
N SER A 116 8.36 7.92 12.39
CA SER A 116 9.46 8.79 11.91
C SER A 116 10.40 9.25 13.03
N ARG A 117 9.87 9.56 14.22
CA ARG A 117 10.68 9.99 15.38
C ARG A 117 11.52 8.85 15.96
N LEU A 118 10.97 7.63 15.98
CA LEU A 118 11.69 6.46 16.44
C LEU A 118 12.81 6.11 15.46
N GLN A 119 12.49 6.11 14.16
CA GLN A 119 13.44 5.86 13.09
C GLN A 119 14.60 6.88 13.10
N ASP A 120 14.31 8.17 13.31
CA ASP A 120 15.36 9.20 13.44
C ASP A 120 16.35 8.88 14.58
N ARG A 121 15.83 8.43 15.73
CA ARG A 121 16.67 8.03 16.87
C ARG A 121 17.53 6.81 16.54
N GLN A 122 16.95 5.80 15.90
CA GLN A 122 17.64 4.57 15.52
C GLN A 122 18.78 4.85 14.53
N ILE A 123 18.53 5.68 13.50
CA ILE A 123 19.56 6.06 12.52
C ILE A 123 20.72 6.79 13.21
N ILE A 124 20.45 7.77 14.07
CA ILE A 124 21.48 8.52 14.81
C ILE A 124 22.29 7.59 15.73
N GLU A 125 21.65 6.61 16.36
CA GLU A 125 22.32 5.65 17.23
C GLU A 125 23.23 4.70 16.45
N MET A 126 22.81 4.27 15.26
CA MET A 126 23.64 3.44 14.36
C MET A 126 24.88 4.17 13.84
N GLU A 127 24.81 5.48 13.63
CA GLU A 127 25.97 6.29 13.16
C GLU A 127 27.01 6.55 14.26
N LYS A 128 26.67 6.32 15.52
CA LYS A 128 27.59 6.50 16.67
C LYS A 128 28.44 5.27 16.97
N ASN A 129 28.06 4.10 16.44
CA ASN A 129 28.74 2.81 16.64
C ASN A 129 29.65 2.49 15.44
#